data_AF-A0A1G7HN11-F1
#
_entry.id   AF-A0A1G7HN11-F1
#
_cell.length_a   1.000
_cell.length_b   1.000
_cell.length_c   1.000
_cell.angle_alpha   90.00
_cell.angle_beta   90.00
_cell.angle_gamma   90.00
#
_symmetry.space_group_name_H-M   'P 1'
#
loop_
_entity.id
_entity.type
_entity.pdbx_description
1 polymer ?
#
loop_
_entity_poly.entity_id
_entity_poly.type
_entity_poly.pdbx_seq_one_letter_code
_entity_poly.pdbx_strand_id
1 'polypeptide(L)'
;MMNSIPCSKRSIVFVLLAVAVVGAVGTAAAVTVSEDSVPEEVTVETGTSVTVTLDDLYTDAPSEWTLRAETNLTGDRTWQISKRKFGGAGIANESGSGSSIETAVSQGDDDESVTLTISGTMPNRTEYSYDPQQNLSAITLYRVTDSGETKIDTINVPYYTENSKQARKQINQAKTAIDEAGSVSDSARTDYQSAIEFYNSGQFASAIREANSAQEAAQQAEQSQQTTQLLIYGGVGILMLALIGGGVWYWRNQQDDYDKLR
;
A
#
# COMPACT_ATOMS: atom_id res chain seq x y z
N MET A 1 -50.48 35.74 -13.24
CA MET A 1 -49.49 36.36 -14.15
C MET A 1 -48.18 35.63 -13.97
N MET A 2 -47.71 35.03 -15.06
CA MET A 2 -46.40 34.41 -15.17
C MET A 2 -45.30 35.42 -14.86
N ASN A 3 -44.22 34.96 -14.23
CA ASN A 3 -42.90 35.20 -14.80
C ASN A 3 -41.92 34.10 -14.38
N SER A 4 -41.68 33.15 -15.29
CA SER A 4 -40.55 32.24 -15.27
C SER A 4 -39.37 32.90 -15.98
N ILE A 5 -38.18 32.86 -15.39
CA ILE A 5 -36.90 33.04 -16.09
C ILE A 5 -35.85 32.15 -15.35
N PRO A 6 -34.74 31.70 -15.97
CA PRO A 6 -34.61 30.34 -16.48
C PRO A 6 -33.37 29.60 -15.95
N CYS A 7 -33.28 28.33 -16.36
CA CYS A 7 -32.10 27.47 -16.29
C CYS A 7 -30.79 28.16 -16.72
N SER A 8 -29.71 27.99 -15.94
CA SER A 8 -28.34 28.11 -16.46
C SER A 8 -27.33 27.30 -15.64
N LYS A 9 -26.91 26.19 -16.24
CA LYS A 9 -25.53 25.69 -16.35
C LYS A 9 -24.64 25.68 -15.09
N ARG A 10 -24.36 24.44 -14.67
CA ARG A 10 -23.01 23.90 -14.40
C ARG A 10 -22.14 24.72 -13.44
N SER A 11 -22.01 24.23 -12.22
CA SER A 11 -20.75 24.33 -11.48
C SER A 11 -20.62 23.06 -10.64
N ILE A 12 -20.01 22.03 -11.25
CA ILE A 12 -19.48 20.87 -10.55
C ILE A 12 -18.30 21.43 -9.74
N VAL A 13 -18.49 21.58 -8.43
CA VAL A 13 -17.41 21.87 -7.51
C VAL A 13 -16.64 20.55 -7.33
N PHE A 14 -15.58 20.39 -8.10
CA PHE A 14 -14.54 19.40 -7.82
C PHE A 14 -13.86 19.81 -6.51
N VAL A 15 -14.26 19.20 -5.40
CA VAL A 15 -13.46 19.22 -4.17
C VAL A 15 -12.29 18.26 -4.42
N LEU A 16 -11.21 18.80 -4.97
CA LEU A 16 -9.88 18.20 -4.94
C LEU A 16 -9.45 18.13 -3.47
N LEU A 17 -9.75 17.01 -2.81
CA LEU A 17 -9.18 16.69 -1.51
C LEU A 17 -7.71 16.33 -1.75
N ALA A 18 -6.85 17.35 -1.68
CA ALA A 18 -5.42 17.16 -1.61
C ALA A 18 -5.12 16.43 -0.30
N VAL A 19 -4.98 15.12 -0.36
CA VAL A 19 -4.36 14.33 0.71
C VAL A 19 -2.92 14.81 0.78
N ALA A 20 -2.63 15.66 1.76
CA ALA A 20 -1.28 15.98 2.15
C ALA A 20 -0.63 14.68 2.63
N VAL A 21 0.13 14.04 1.75
CA VAL A 21 1.11 13.04 2.16
C VAL A 21 2.08 13.79 3.05
N VAL A 22 1.93 13.61 4.37
CA VAL A 22 2.97 13.99 5.31
C VAL A 22 4.08 12.97 5.11
N GLY A 23 4.88 13.18 4.07
CA GLY A 23 6.20 12.58 3.99
C GLY A 23 6.95 13.05 5.22
N ALA A 24 7.50 12.10 5.98
CA ALA A 24 8.44 12.42 7.05
C ALA A 24 9.52 13.32 6.43
N VAL A 25 9.50 14.62 6.77
CA VAL A 25 10.60 15.52 6.48
C VAL A 25 11.75 15.10 7.37
N GLY A 26 12.52 14.11 6.91
CA GLY A 26 13.78 13.74 7.50
C GLY A 26 14.70 14.95 7.40
N THR A 27 15.05 15.53 8.54
CA THR A 27 16.23 16.39 8.64
C THR A 27 17.41 15.50 8.26
N ALA A 28 17.96 15.74 7.06
CA ALA A 28 19.04 14.95 6.49
C ALA A 28 20.22 14.82 7.48
N ALA A 29 20.42 13.62 8.02
CA ALA A 29 21.69 13.20 8.55
C ALA A 29 22.47 12.64 7.35
N ALA A 30 23.58 13.28 6.97
CA ALA A 30 24.26 13.00 5.71
C ALA A 30 25.11 11.71 5.67
N VAL A 31 24.71 10.71 6.45
CA VAL A 31 25.20 9.34 6.29
C VAL A 31 24.20 8.61 5.40
N THR A 32 24.66 8.03 4.31
CA THR A 32 23.80 7.28 3.39
C THR A 32 23.57 5.88 3.96
N VAL A 33 22.32 5.43 4.03
CA VAL A 33 21.98 4.07 4.50
C VAL A 33 21.38 3.29 3.34
N SER A 34 21.95 2.12 3.07
CA SER A 34 21.51 1.17 2.05
C SER A 34 20.93 -0.07 2.72
N GLU A 35 19.74 -0.48 2.28
CA GLU A 35 19.07 -1.70 2.72
C GLU A 35 19.54 -2.90 1.90
N ASP A 36 20.51 -3.66 2.41
CA ASP A 36 21.12 -4.78 1.66
C ASP A 36 20.29 -6.06 1.74
N SER A 37 19.71 -6.35 2.91
CA SER A 37 18.88 -7.53 3.13
C SER A 37 17.83 -7.22 4.18
N VAL A 38 16.76 -6.58 3.73
CA VAL A 38 15.58 -6.27 4.53
C VAL A 38 14.41 -7.10 3.97
N PRO A 39 13.79 -8.00 4.76
CA PRO A 39 12.64 -8.76 4.31
C PRO A 39 11.47 -7.85 3.95
N GLU A 40 10.77 -8.13 2.85
CA GLU A 40 9.58 -7.37 2.44
C GLU A 40 8.44 -7.45 3.47
N GLU A 41 8.27 -8.62 4.08
CA GLU A 41 7.29 -8.85 5.15
C GLU A 41 7.68 -10.06 6.00
N VAL A 42 7.33 -10.05 7.30
CA VAL A 42 7.73 -11.10 8.26
C VAL A 42 6.55 -11.54 9.12
N THR A 43 6.45 -12.84 9.41
CA THR A 43 5.44 -13.36 10.35
C THR A 43 5.84 -13.06 11.79
N VAL A 44 4.89 -12.65 12.64
CA VAL A 44 5.13 -12.49 14.09
C VAL A 44 5.75 -13.75 14.69
N GLU A 45 6.55 -13.58 15.73
CA GLU A 45 7.14 -14.68 16.51
C GLU A 45 8.06 -15.61 15.69
N THR A 46 8.47 -15.19 14.49
CA THR A 46 9.46 -15.89 13.67
C THR A 46 10.80 -15.18 13.68
N GLY A 47 11.87 -15.97 13.52
CA GLY A 47 13.23 -15.45 13.40
C GLY A 47 13.42 -14.66 12.11
N THR A 48 14.08 -13.52 12.19
CA THR A 48 14.38 -12.64 11.06
C THR A 48 15.79 -12.07 11.17
N SER A 49 16.36 -11.66 10.04
CA SER A 49 17.65 -11.00 9.93
C SER A 49 17.50 -9.77 9.06
N VAL A 50 18.09 -8.66 9.49
CA VAL A 50 18.06 -7.38 8.78
C VAL A 50 19.50 -6.89 8.63
N THR A 51 19.90 -6.62 7.40
CA THR A 51 21.25 -6.10 7.06
C THR A 51 21.14 -4.75 6.37
N VAL A 52 21.93 -3.79 6.85
CA VAL A 52 22.07 -2.47 6.25
C VAL A 52 23.53 -2.05 6.17
N THR A 53 23.87 -1.25 5.18
CA THR A 53 25.21 -0.64 5.04
C THR A 53 25.12 0.87 5.14
N LEU A 54 25.97 1.44 5.97
CA LEU A 54 26.17 2.87 6.10
C LEU A 54 27.40 3.28 5.28
N ASP A 55 27.21 4.20 4.36
CA ASP A 55 28.23 4.82 3.51
C ASP A 55 28.29 6.33 3.79
N ASP A 56 29.28 7.01 3.20
CA ASP A 56 29.48 8.45 3.37
C ASP A 56 29.56 8.89 4.84
N LEU A 57 30.21 8.07 5.68
CA LEU A 57 30.21 8.15 7.15
C LEU A 57 30.61 9.52 7.74
N TYR A 58 31.29 10.35 6.95
CA TYR A 58 31.83 11.64 7.37
C TYR A 58 31.18 12.84 6.69
N THR A 59 30.26 12.63 5.74
CA THR A 59 29.53 13.73 5.13
C THR A 59 28.61 14.34 6.20
N ASP A 60 28.76 15.65 6.43
CA ASP A 60 28.13 16.40 7.53
C ASP A 60 28.17 15.68 8.90
N ALA A 61 29.27 14.97 9.16
CA ALA A 61 29.58 14.31 10.42
C ALA A 61 30.97 14.72 10.91
N PRO A 62 31.24 14.68 12.22
CA PRO A 62 32.61 14.78 12.74
C PRO A 62 33.50 13.65 12.21
N SER A 63 34.82 13.86 12.24
CA SER A 63 35.80 12.83 11.87
C SER A 63 35.80 11.61 12.80
N GLU A 64 35.27 11.77 14.02
CA GLU A 64 35.16 10.71 15.03
C GLU A 64 33.79 10.78 15.70
N TRP A 65 33.09 9.64 15.77
CA TRP A 65 31.78 9.53 16.41
C TRP A 65 31.47 8.07 16.76
N THR A 66 30.38 7.82 17.48
CA THR A 66 29.92 6.47 17.82
C THR A 66 28.61 6.17 17.11
N LEU A 67 28.59 5.11 16.31
CA LEU A 67 27.37 4.54 15.76
C LEU A 67 26.69 3.73 16.85
N ARG A 68 25.47 4.15 17.23
CA ARG A 68 24.59 3.34 18.08
C ARG A 68 23.43 2.81 17.24
N ALA A 69 23.21 1.51 17.32
CA ALA A 69 22.07 0.86 16.71
C ALA A 69 21.17 0.26 17.79
N GLU A 70 19.88 0.40 17.62
CA GLU A 70 18.84 -0.14 18.51
C GLU A 70 17.87 -1.01 17.72
N THR A 71 17.33 -2.06 18.35
CA THR A 71 16.34 -2.95 17.73
C THR A 71 15.11 -3.15 18.60
N ASN A 72 13.94 -3.19 17.95
CA ASN A 72 12.68 -3.62 18.54
C ASN A 72 12.39 -5.11 18.28
N LEU A 73 13.34 -5.86 17.69
CA LEU A 73 13.26 -7.32 17.68
C LEU A 73 13.32 -7.85 19.12
N THR A 74 12.82 -9.06 19.31
CA THR A 74 12.71 -9.73 20.61
C THR A 74 13.46 -11.05 20.61
N GLY A 75 13.48 -11.74 21.75
CA GLY A 75 14.22 -12.99 21.91
C GLY A 75 15.74 -12.80 21.88
N ASP A 76 16.44 -13.79 21.32
CA ASP A 76 17.89 -13.79 21.18
C ASP A 76 18.31 -12.85 20.05
N ARG A 77 18.85 -11.69 20.45
CA ARG A 77 19.27 -10.62 19.54
C ARG A 77 20.77 -10.65 19.39
N THR A 78 21.25 -10.86 18.17
CA THR A 78 22.67 -10.94 17.84
C THR A 78 23.01 -9.91 16.78
N TRP A 79 23.98 -9.05 17.10
CA TRP A 79 24.51 -8.04 16.21
C TRP A 79 25.84 -8.50 15.60
N GLN A 80 26.04 -8.19 14.33
CA GLN A 80 27.32 -8.30 13.64
C GLN A 80 27.60 -6.97 12.94
N ILE A 81 28.82 -6.47 13.10
CA ILE A 81 29.29 -5.23 12.48
C ILE A 81 30.52 -5.59 11.66
N SER A 82 30.54 -5.14 10.40
CA SER A 82 31.67 -5.26 9.49
C SER A 82 32.04 -3.87 8.99
N LYS A 83 33.24 -3.42 9.32
CA LYS A 83 33.78 -2.12 8.87
C LYS A 83 34.78 -2.36 7.76
N ARG A 84 34.46 -1.89 6.57
CA ARG A 84 35.39 -1.89 5.43
C ARG A 84 36.29 -0.68 5.54
N LYS A 85 37.59 -0.87 5.35
CA LYS A 85 38.59 0.21 5.42
C LYS A 85 38.93 0.77 4.04
N PHE A 86 39.20 2.07 3.96
CA PHE A 86 39.63 2.74 2.74
C PHE A 86 40.90 2.11 2.15
N GLY A 87 41.05 2.23 0.84
CA GLY A 87 42.26 1.80 0.13
C GLY A 87 42.51 0.29 0.15
N GLY A 88 41.52 -0.52 0.53
CA GLY A 88 41.67 -1.97 0.62
C GLY A 88 42.46 -2.45 1.84
N ALA A 89 42.56 -1.62 2.89
CA ALA A 89 43.29 -1.95 4.11
C ALA A 89 42.67 -3.10 4.94
N GLY A 90 41.50 -3.60 4.54
CA GLY A 90 40.88 -4.81 5.08
C GLY A 90 39.47 -4.59 5.62
N ILE A 91 39.03 -5.53 6.45
CA ILE A 91 37.72 -5.52 7.11
C ILE A 91 37.93 -5.81 8.60
N ALA A 92 37.36 -4.97 9.46
CA ALA A 92 37.27 -5.20 10.89
C ALA A 92 35.87 -5.71 11.25
N ASN A 93 35.78 -6.76 12.06
CA ASN A 93 34.51 -7.36 12.46
C ASN A 93 34.30 -7.25 13.97
N GLU A 94 33.08 -6.91 14.37
CA GLU A 94 32.64 -6.86 15.75
C GLU A 94 31.31 -7.61 15.89
N SER A 95 31.03 -8.09 17.10
CA SER A 95 29.77 -8.77 17.38
C SER A 95 29.31 -8.45 18.79
N GLY A 96 28.00 -8.52 19.00
CA GLY A 96 27.40 -8.27 20.30
C GLY A 96 26.00 -8.86 20.38
N SER A 97 25.35 -8.65 21.53
CA SER A 97 23.99 -9.11 21.77
C SER A 97 23.20 -8.11 22.59
N GLY A 98 21.87 -8.17 22.50
CA GLY A 98 20.96 -7.29 23.24
C GLY A 98 20.15 -6.35 22.35
N SER A 99 19.45 -5.40 22.98
CA SER A 99 18.61 -4.40 22.30
C SER A 99 19.40 -3.34 21.56
N SER A 100 20.68 -3.20 21.84
CA SER A 100 21.51 -2.14 21.29
C SER A 100 22.95 -2.60 21.13
N ILE A 101 23.64 -2.02 20.17
CA ILE A 101 25.10 -2.14 20.01
C ILE A 101 25.69 -0.77 19.67
N GLU A 102 26.91 -0.54 20.10
CA GLU A 102 27.68 0.66 19.80
C GLU A 102 29.01 0.29 19.16
N THR A 103 29.48 1.13 18.25
CA THR A 103 30.80 0.99 17.66
C THR A 103 31.39 2.36 17.29
N ALA A 104 32.70 2.52 17.47
CA ALA A 104 33.39 3.75 17.08
C ALA A 104 33.56 3.82 15.56
N VAL A 105 33.34 4.99 14.98
CA VAL A 105 33.60 5.31 13.57
C VAL A 105 34.62 6.44 13.55
N SER A 106 35.78 6.20 12.95
CA SER A 106 36.87 7.18 12.95
C SER A 106 37.54 7.26 11.59
N GLN A 107 37.71 8.49 11.10
CA GLN A 107 38.47 8.76 9.88
C GLN A 107 39.95 8.41 10.07
N GLY A 108 40.47 8.51 11.30
CA GLY A 108 41.85 8.12 11.63
C GLY A 108 42.08 6.61 11.56
N ASP A 109 41.00 5.81 11.66
CA ASP A 109 41.02 4.37 11.47
C ASP A 109 40.70 3.95 10.03
N ASP A 110 40.57 4.90 9.10
CA ASP A 110 40.24 4.70 7.69
C ASP A 110 38.91 3.93 7.47
N ASP A 111 37.89 4.10 8.31
CA ASP A 111 36.57 3.47 8.06
C ASP A 111 35.91 4.03 6.79
N GLU A 112 35.64 3.18 5.81
CA GLU A 112 34.98 3.57 4.55
C GLU A 112 33.48 3.34 4.61
N SER A 113 33.05 2.17 5.07
CA SER A 113 31.64 1.79 5.20
C SER A 113 31.43 0.86 6.39
N VAL A 114 30.23 0.92 6.98
CA VAL A 114 29.84 0.05 8.10
C VAL A 114 28.63 -0.77 7.71
N THR A 115 28.79 -2.09 7.58
CA THR A 115 27.68 -3.02 7.40
C THR A 115 27.25 -3.56 8.76
N LEU A 116 25.96 -3.47 9.05
CA LEU A 116 25.34 -3.87 10.30
C LEU A 116 24.28 -4.94 10.01
N THR A 117 24.39 -6.07 10.69
CA THR A 117 23.40 -7.16 10.63
C THR A 117 22.84 -7.39 12.03
N ILE A 118 21.52 -7.46 12.15
CA ILE A 118 20.83 -7.92 13.36
C ILE A 118 19.97 -9.13 13.06
N SER A 119 20.12 -10.16 13.89
CA SER A 119 19.23 -11.32 13.93
C SER A 119 18.43 -11.32 15.23
N GLY A 120 17.13 -11.60 15.14
CA GLY A 120 16.25 -11.70 16.30
C GLY A 120 14.87 -12.23 15.92
N THR A 121 13.91 -12.12 16.82
CA THR A 121 12.54 -12.61 16.60
C THR A 121 11.56 -11.46 16.47
N MET A 122 10.66 -11.54 15.49
CA MET A 122 9.61 -10.54 15.32
C MET A 122 8.67 -10.56 16.54
N PRO A 123 8.39 -9.41 17.18
CA PRO A 123 7.50 -9.38 18.34
C PRO A 123 6.08 -9.82 17.96
N ASN A 124 5.34 -10.30 18.96
CA ASN A 124 3.90 -10.51 18.81
C ASN A 124 3.18 -9.15 18.61
N ARG A 125 1.98 -9.19 18.02
CA ARG A 125 1.17 -8.02 17.69
C ARG A 125 -0.17 -8.04 18.43
N THR A 126 -0.45 -6.96 19.15
CA THR A 126 -1.72 -6.76 19.88
C THR A 126 -2.64 -5.73 19.24
N GLU A 127 -2.11 -4.88 18.36
CA GLU A 127 -2.87 -3.80 17.70
C GLU A 127 -2.77 -3.93 16.18
N TYR A 128 -3.86 -3.64 15.47
CA TYR A 128 -3.96 -3.82 14.03
C TYR A 128 -4.46 -2.53 13.37
N SER A 129 -3.84 -2.16 12.25
CA SER A 129 -4.32 -1.10 11.36
C SER A 129 -4.25 -1.56 9.91
N TYR A 130 -5.35 -1.39 9.19
CA TYR A 130 -5.44 -1.70 7.77
C TYR A 130 -4.80 -0.60 6.90
N ASP A 131 -4.94 0.68 7.27
CA ASP A 131 -4.31 1.77 6.54
C ASP A 131 -3.97 2.92 7.51
N PRO A 132 -2.69 3.28 7.71
CA PRO A 132 -1.51 2.74 7.04
C PRO A 132 -1.14 1.31 7.46
N GLN A 133 -0.44 0.59 6.58
CA GLN A 133 0.17 -0.69 6.93
C GLN A 133 1.19 -0.50 8.06
N GLN A 134 1.02 -1.26 9.14
CA GLN A 134 1.90 -1.18 10.29
C GLN A 134 3.21 -1.92 10.05
N ASN A 135 4.29 -1.25 10.43
CA ASN A 135 5.65 -1.75 10.34
C ASN A 135 6.30 -1.77 11.73
N LEU A 136 7.26 -2.66 11.92
CA LEU A 136 8.17 -2.62 13.06
C LEU A 136 9.42 -1.84 12.66
N SER A 137 9.84 -0.89 13.49
CA SER A 137 11.18 -0.31 13.36
C SER A 137 12.22 -1.33 13.84
N ALA A 138 12.70 -2.16 12.91
CA ALA A 138 13.60 -3.27 13.19
C ALA A 138 14.99 -2.79 13.60
N ILE A 139 15.47 -1.69 13.00
CA ILE A 139 16.71 -1.01 13.37
C ILE A 139 16.44 0.49 13.45
N THR A 140 16.93 1.14 14.51
CA THR A 140 17.06 2.60 14.56
C THR A 140 18.53 2.94 14.74
N LEU A 141 19.07 3.80 13.87
CA LEU A 141 20.47 4.16 13.84
C LEU A 141 20.66 5.58 14.37
N TYR A 142 21.66 5.76 15.21
CA TYR A 142 22.01 7.04 15.81
C TYR A 142 23.51 7.31 15.69
N ARG A 143 23.82 8.59 15.49
CA ARG A 143 25.16 9.14 15.65
C ARG A 143 25.25 9.78 17.03
N VAL A 144 26.17 9.27 17.84
CA VAL A 144 26.47 9.79 19.18
C VAL A 144 27.80 10.52 19.13
N THR A 145 27.81 11.75 19.64
CA THR A 145 28.97 12.64 19.73
C THR A 145 28.97 13.34 21.08
N ASP A 146 30.05 14.05 21.42
CA ASP A 146 30.09 14.89 22.63
C ASP A 146 28.98 15.96 22.66
N SER A 147 28.52 16.38 21.48
CA SER A 147 27.44 17.37 21.34
C SER A 147 26.04 16.79 21.56
N GLY A 148 25.93 15.46 21.66
CA GLY A 148 24.69 14.72 21.84
C GLY A 148 24.46 13.71 20.72
N GLU A 149 23.18 13.33 20.58
CA GLU A 149 22.73 12.24 19.74
C GLU A 149 21.85 12.73 18.60
N THR A 150 22.08 12.21 17.39
CA THR A 150 21.29 12.51 16.19
C THR A 150 20.85 11.21 15.53
N LYS A 151 19.55 11.07 15.26
CA LYS A 151 19.04 9.92 14.51
C LYS A 151 19.51 9.98 13.06
N ILE A 152 20.10 8.89 12.57
CA ILE A 152 20.53 8.72 11.18
C ILE A 152 19.34 8.23 10.35
N ASP A 153 18.82 7.04 10.69
CA ASP A 153 17.75 6.40 9.93
C ASP A 153 16.95 5.41 10.78
N THR A 154 15.83 4.92 10.23
CA THR A 154 14.96 3.91 10.84
C THR A 154 14.50 2.91 9.79
N ILE A 155 14.96 1.68 9.93
CA ILE A 155 14.63 0.57 9.02
C ILE A 155 13.34 -0.09 9.49
N ASN A 156 12.32 -0.02 8.64
CA ASN A 156 10.97 -0.48 8.96
C ASN A 156 10.65 -1.77 8.20
N VAL A 157 10.25 -2.81 8.93
CA VAL A 157 9.89 -4.11 8.36
C VAL A 157 8.40 -4.36 8.59
N PRO A 158 7.60 -4.53 7.53
CA PRO A 158 6.22 -4.93 7.66
C PRO A 158 6.11 -6.30 8.33
N TYR A 159 5.14 -6.47 9.23
CA TYR A 159 4.93 -7.76 9.88
C TYR A 159 3.46 -8.10 10.08
N TYR A 160 3.16 -9.39 10.18
CA TYR A 160 1.79 -9.88 10.18
C TYR A 160 1.62 -11.17 11.00
N THR A 161 0.40 -11.40 11.45
CA THR A 161 -0.08 -12.75 11.76
C THR A 161 -0.68 -13.35 10.49
N GLU A 162 -0.69 -14.68 10.36
CA GLU A 162 -1.27 -15.36 9.20
C GLU A 162 -2.74 -14.93 8.95
N ASN A 163 -3.54 -14.85 10.02
CA ASN A 163 -4.93 -14.39 9.96
C ASN A 163 -5.03 -12.94 9.48
N SER A 164 -4.16 -12.05 9.97
CA SER A 164 -4.15 -10.65 9.53
C SER A 164 -3.72 -10.51 8.07
N LYS A 165 -2.79 -11.33 7.58
CA LYS A 165 -2.39 -11.33 6.17
C LYS A 165 -3.53 -11.77 5.26
N GLN A 166 -4.22 -12.85 5.63
CA GLN A 166 -5.39 -13.33 4.89
C GLN A 166 -6.52 -12.30 4.87
N ALA A 167 -6.83 -11.67 6.01
CA ALA A 167 -7.85 -10.63 6.08
C ALA A 167 -7.50 -9.40 5.21
N ARG A 168 -6.25 -8.91 5.28
CA ARG A 168 -5.79 -7.81 4.44
C ARG A 168 -5.90 -8.15 2.95
N LYS A 169 -5.48 -9.36 2.56
CA LYS A 169 -5.63 -9.84 1.17
C LYS A 169 -7.08 -9.80 0.72
N GLN A 170 -8.02 -10.27 1.53
CA GLN A 170 -9.44 -10.29 1.17
C GLN A 170 -10.03 -8.88 1.07
N ILE A 171 -9.69 -7.99 2.00
CA ILE A 171 -10.11 -6.58 1.94
C ILE A 171 -9.54 -5.89 0.68
N ASN A 172 -8.28 -6.16 0.33
CA ASN A 172 -7.69 -5.64 -0.92
C ASN A 172 -8.44 -6.14 -2.16
N GLN A 173 -8.81 -7.43 -2.20
CA GLN A 173 -9.58 -8.00 -3.31
C GLN A 173 -10.98 -7.40 -3.41
N ALA A 174 -11.65 -7.17 -2.28
CA ALA A 174 -12.94 -6.49 -2.22
C ALA A 174 -12.82 -5.05 -2.74
N LYS A 175 -11.77 -4.32 -2.34
CA LYS A 175 -11.48 -2.97 -2.84
C LYS A 175 -11.32 -2.97 -4.36
N THR A 176 -10.49 -3.86 -4.90
CA THR A 176 -10.29 -3.98 -6.35
C THR A 176 -11.61 -4.23 -7.08
N ALA A 177 -12.44 -5.16 -6.61
CA ALA A 177 -13.72 -5.47 -7.24
C ALA A 177 -14.70 -4.27 -7.19
N ILE A 178 -14.75 -3.53 -6.08
CA ILE A 178 -15.57 -2.31 -5.96
C ILE A 178 -15.09 -1.24 -6.93
N ASP A 179 -13.77 -1.03 -7.01
CA ASP A 179 -13.16 -0.05 -7.91
C ASP A 179 -13.45 -0.41 -9.39
N GLU A 180 -13.38 -1.69 -9.75
CA GLU A 180 -13.65 -2.22 -11.10
C GLU A 180 -15.14 -2.14 -11.48
N ALA A 181 -16.05 -2.44 -10.56
CA ALA A 181 -17.49 -2.34 -10.79
C ALA A 181 -17.96 -0.89 -11.03
N GLY A 182 -17.18 0.10 -10.57
CA GLY A 182 -17.42 1.53 -10.70
C GLY A 182 -18.56 2.08 -9.83
N SER A 183 -19.69 1.36 -9.75
CA SER A 183 -20.82 1.64 -8.88
C SER A 183 -21.34 0.36 -8.24
N VAL A 184 -21.38 0.35 -6.91
CA VAL A 184 -21.90 -0.74 -6.08
C VAL A 184 -23.02 -0.24 -5.17
N SER A 185 -23.79 -1.14 -4.56
CA SER A 185 -24.82 -0.77 -3.59
C SER A 185 -24.22 -0.17 -2.31
N ASP A 186 -25.03 0.58 -1.56
CA ASP A 186 -24.64 1.09 -0.24
C ASP A 186 -24.33 -0.04 0.75
N SER A 187 -24.99 -1.19 0.60
CA SER A 187 -24.68 -2.39 1.40
C SER A 187 -23.26 -2.89 1.15
N ALA A 188 -22.84 -3.02 -0.11
CA ALA A 188 -21.49 -3.49 -0.45
C ALA A 188 -20.40 -2.56 0.10
N ARG A 189 -20.64 -1.24 0.08
CA ARG A 189 -19.75 -0.25 0.68
C ARG A 189 -19.70 -0.37 2.20
N THR A 190 -20.84 -0.62 2.83
CA THR A 190 -20.93 -0.82 4.29
C THR A 190 -20.18 -2.07 4.73
N ASP A 191 -20.32 -3.17 3.98
CA ASP A 191 -19.61 -4.41 4.24
C ASP A 191 -18.09 -4.19 4.11
N TYR A 192 -17.63 -3.49 3.08
CA TYR A 192 -16.22 -3.14 2.91
C TYR A 192 -15.66 -2.29 4.08
N GLN A 193 -16.41 -1.29 4.53
CA GLN A 193 -16.03 -0.47 5.70
C GLN A 193 -16.00 -1.29 6.99
N SER A 194 -17.02 -2.13 7.20
CA SER A 194 -17.09 -3.04 8.35
C SER A 194 -15.92 -4.01 8.35
N ALA A 195 -15.49 -4.49 7.19
CA ALA A 195 -14.31 -5.35 7.06
C ALA A 195 -13.04 -4.68 7.59
N ILE A 196 -12.84 -3.39 7.29
CA ILE A 196 -11.72 -2.58 7.80
C ILE A 196 -11.84 -2.40 9.32
N GLU A 197 -13.03 -2.09 9.84
CA GLU A 197 -13.25 -1.93 11.29
C GLU A 197 -12.97 -3.22 12.06
N PHE A 198 -13.43 -4.36 11.54
CA PHE A 198 -13.14 -5.67 12.10
C PHE A 198 -11.65 -6.00 12.04
N TYR A 199 -10.97 -5.66 10.94
CA TYR A 199 -9.51 -5.82 10.83
C TYR A 199 -8.79 -5.05 11.92
N ASN A 200 -9.12 -3.76 12.08
CA ASN A 200 -8.49 -2.88 13.06
C ASN A 200 -8.76 -3.35 14.51
N SER A 201 -9.87 -4.03 14.73
CA SER A 201 -10.23 -4.63 16.03
C SER A 201 -9.65 -6.04 16.24
N GLY A 202 -8.84 -6.56 15.31
CA GLY A 202 -8.26 -7.91 15.37
C GLY A 202 -9.27 -9.06 15.11
N GLN A 203 -10.49 -8.74 14.65
CA GLN A 203 -11.54 -9.71 14.34
C GLN A 203 -11.42 -10.22 12.90
N PHE A 204 -10.33 -10.91 12.57
CA PHE A 204 -9.97 -11.28 11.19
C PHE A 204 -11.02 -12.14 10.48
N ALA A 205 -11.67 -13.07 11.18
CA ALA A 205 -12.71 -13.91 10.59
C ALA A 205 -13.94 -13.10 10.15
N SER A 206 -14.33 -12.10 10.94
CA SER A 206 -15.39 -11.16 10.58
C SER A 206 -14.95 -10.27 9.43
N ALA A 207 -13.71 -9.75 9.48
CA ALA A 207 -13.14 -8.93 8.42
C ALA A 207 -13.15 -9.65 7.05
N ILE A 208 -12.73 -10.93 7.02
CA ILE A 208 -12.76 -11.76 5.81
C ILE A 208 -14.20 -11.94 5.30
N ARG A 209 -15.15 -12.22 6.20
CA ARG A 209 -16.56 -12.43 5.83
C ARG A 209 -17.18 -11.19 5.19
N GLU A 210 -17.00 -10.03 5.82
CA GLU A 210 -17.55 -8.78 5.28
C GLU A 210 -16.87 -8.38 3.97
N ALA A 211 -15.55 -8.59 3.87
CA ALA A 211 -14.83 -8.36 2.61
C ALA A 211 -15.31 -9.29 1.48
N ASN A 212 -15.61 -10.57 1.77
CA ASN A 212 -16.23 -11.48 0.80
C ASN A 212 -17.62 -10.98 0.36
N SER A 213 -18.47 -10.57 1.30
CA SER A 213 -19.81 -10.03 0.98
C SER A 213 -19.71 -8.81 0.06
N ALA A 214 -18.81 -7.88 0.39
CA ALA A 214 -18.54 -6.71 -0.43
C ALA A 214 -18.04 -7.07 -1.84
N GLN A 215 -17.12 -8.03 -1.95
CA GLN A 215 -16.57 -8.52 -3.22
C GLN A 215 -17.66 -9.17 -4.09
N GLU A 216 -18.46 -10.07 -3.51
CA GLU A 216 -19.54 -10.77 -4.21
C GLU A 216 -20.59 -9.79 -4.74
N ALA A 217 -20.95 -8.79 -3.95
CA ALA A 217 -21.89 -7.75 -4.35
C ALA A 217 -21.32 -6.86 -5.48
N ALA A 218 -20.02 -6.55 -5.45
CA ALA A 218 -19.36 -5.81 -6.51
C ALA A 218 -19.31 -6.59 -7.83
N GLN A 219 -18.96 -7.88 -7.78
CA GLN A 219 -18.95 -8.75 -8.96
C GLN A 219 -20.35 -8.91 -9.58
N GLN A 220 -21.40 -9.00 -8.75
CA GLN A 220 -22.79 -9.03 -9.23
C GLN A 220 -23.20 -7.72 -9.90
N ALA A 221 -22.75 -6.58 -9.38
CA ALA A 221 -23.01 -5.27 -9.96
C ALA A 221 -22.32 -5.13 -11.34
N GLU A 222 -21.07 -5.59 -11.46
CA GLU A 222 -20.33 -5.59 -12.73
C GLU A 222 -21.02 -6.48 -13.79
N GLN A 223 -21.38 -7.72 -13.43
CA GLN A 223 -22.08 -8.64 -14.36
C GLN A 223 -23.44 -8.10 -14.80
N SER A 224 -24.16 -7.45 -13.89
CA SER A 224 -25.46 -6.83 -14.18
C SER A 224 -25.31 -5.66 -15.14
N GLN A 225 -24.25 -4.84 -15.00
CA GLN A 225 -23.94 -3.78 -15.95
C GLN A 225 -23.58 -4.35 -17.34
N GLN A 226 -22.73 -5.37 -17.42
CA GLN A 226 -22.40 -6.03 -18.70
C GLN A 226 -23.63 -6.63 -19.38
N THR A 227 -24.49 -7.31 -18.62
CA THR A 227 -25.73 -7.93 -19.14
C THR A 227 -26.74 -6.86 -19.58
N THR A 228 -26.92 -5.80 -18.80
CA THR A 228 -27.85 -4.70 -19.13
C THR A 228 -27.36 -3.93 -20.34
N GLN A 229 -26.05 -3.69 -20.46
CA GLN A 229 -25.47 -3.01 -21.62
C GLN A 229 -25.66 -3.86 -22.89
N LEU A 230 -25.44 -5.18 -22.81
CA LEU A 230 -25.70 -6.10 -23.93
C LEU A 230 -27.20 -6.12 -24.33
N LEU A 231 -28.11 -6.12 -23.36
CA LEU A 231 -29.56 -6.08 -23.59
C LEU A 231 -30.03 -4.75 -24.18
N ILE A 232 -29.46 -3.62 -23.77
CA ILE A 232 -29.80 -2.31 -24.32
C ILE A 232 -29.29 -2.20 -25.76
N TYR A 233 -28.05 -2.61 -26.06
CA TYR A 233 -27.55 -2.62 -27.44
C TYR A 233 -28.28 -3.65 -28.31
N GLY A 234 -28.60 -4.83 -27.77
CA GLY A 234 -29.41 -5.84 -28.44
C GLY A 234 -30.85 -5.36 -28.70
N GLY A 235 -31.47 -4.73 -27.72
CA GLY A 235 -32.85 -4.20 -27.80
C GLY A 235 -32.98 -3.02 -28.76
N VAL A 236 -32.02 -2.08 -28.75
CA VAL A 236 -31.97 -0.97 -29.72
C VAL A 236 -31.68 -1.49 -31.13
N GLY A 237 -30.82 -2.49 -31.29
CA GLY A 237 -30.56 -3.14 -32.57
C GLY A 237 -31.80 -3.83 -33.16
N ILE A 238 -32.56 -4.56 -32.32
CA ILE A 238 -33.80 -5.22 -32.73
C ILE A 238 -34.90 -4.21 -33.08
N LEU A 239 -35.05 -3.12 -32.32
CA LEU A 239 -36.01 -2.05 -32.63
C LEU A 239 -35.71 -1.36 -33.97
N MET A 240 -34.43 -1.09 -34.29
CA MET A 240 -34.04 -0.55 -35.59
C MET A 240 -34.31 -1.54 -36.74
N LEU A 241 -34.00 -2.83 -36.56
CA LEU A 241 -34.32 -3.85 -37.56
C LEU A 241 -35.83 -4.03 -37.77
N ALA A 242 -36.62 -3.94 -36.70
CA ALA A 242 -38.08 -3.98 -36.78
C ALA A 242 -38.68 -2.75 -37.47
N LEU A 243 -38.10 -1.55 -37.28
CA LEU A 243 -38.51 -0.33 -37.98
C LEU A 243 -38.14 -0.37 -39.48
N ILE A 244 -36.96 -0.89 -39.83
CA ILE A 244 -36.55 -1.07 -41.23
C ILE A 244 -37.42 -2.16 -41.90
N GLY A 245 -37.61 -3.31 -41.24
CA GLY A 245 -38.43 -4.41 -41.76
C GLY A 245 -39.92 -4.05 -41.87
N GLY A 246 -40.48 -3.38 -40.86
CA GLY A 246 -41.87 -2.90 -40.85
C GLY A 246 -42.11 -1.79 -41.86
N GLY A 247 -41.15 -0.87 -42.06
CA GLY A 247 -41.23 0.19 -43.06
C GLY A 247 -41.21 -0.33 -44.50
N VAL A 248 -40.38 -1.33 -44.81
CA VAL A 248 -40.33 -1.97 -46.14
C VAL A 248 -41.62 -2.76 -46.42
N TRP A 249 -42.17 -3.46 -45.43
CA TRP A 249 -43.43 -4.19 -45.61
C TRP A 249 -44.61 -3.24 -45.82
N TYR A 250 -44.70 -2.16 -45.03
CA TYR A 250 -45.75 -1.15 -45.18
C TYR A 250 -45.67 -0.42 -46.54
N TRP A 251 -44.47 -0.04 -46.99
CA TRP A 251 -44.28 0.61 -48.29
C TRP A 251 -44.60 -0.31 -49.48
N ARG A 252 -44.32 -1.61 -49.33
CA ARG A 252 -44.63 -2.60 -50.36
C ARG A 252 -46.12 -2.96 -50.41
N ASN A 253 -46.82 -2.92 -49.27
CA ASN A 253 -48.27 -3.16 -49.21
C ASN A 253 -49.10 -1.95 -49.69
N GLN A 254 -48.47 -0.81 -49.99
CA GLN A 254 -49.11 0.37 -50.57
C GLN A 254 -48.97 0.45 -52.11
N GLN A 255 -48.27 -0.50 -52.75
CA GLN A 255 -48.08 -0.53 -54.20
C GLN A 255 -49.05 -1.45 -54.97
N ASP A 256 -49.88 -2.23 -54.28
CA ASP A 256 -50.75 -3.23 -54.93
C ASP A 256 -52.19 -2.77 -55.22
N ASP A 257 -52.58 -1.55 -54.84
CA ASP A 257 -53.91 -1.00 -55.18
C ASP A 257 -53.76 0.39 -55.79
N TYR A 258 -53.42 0.46 -57.08
CA TYR A 258 -53.92 1.47 -58.02
C TYR A 258 -53.39 1.14 -59.42
N ASP A 259 -54.07 0.26 -60.14
CA ASP A 259 -54.48 0.59 -61.51
C ASP A 259 -55.55 -0.37 -62.03
N LYS A 260 -56.80 0.09 -61.98
CA LYS A 260 -57.88 -0.42 -62.82
C LYS A 260 -58.56 0.76 -63.49
N LEU A 261 -58.01 1.18 -64.62
CA LEU A 261 -58.65 2.08 -65.58
C LEU A 261 -58.32 1.67 -67.03
N ARG A 262 -59.06 0.70 -67.58
CA ARG A 262 -60.00 0.89 -68.71
C ARG A 262 -60.66 -0.43 -69.12
#